data_AF-A0A344L1E6-F1
#
_entry.id   AF-A0A344L1E6-F1
#
_cell.length_a   1.000
_cell.length_b   1.000
_cell.length_c   1.000
_cell.angle_alpha   90.00
_cell.angle_beta   90.00
_cell.angle_gamma   90.00
#
_symmetry.space_group_name_H-M   'P 1'
#
loop_
_entity.id
_entity.type
_entity.pdbx_description
1 polymer ?
#
loop_
_entity_poly.entity_id
_entity_poly.type
_entity_poly.pdbx_seq_one_letter_code
_entity_poly.pdbx_strand_id
1 'polypeptide(L)'
;MNLPVVELRQYTLRPGRRDELVELFDREFVTGQEACGMRVLGQFRDADDPDRFVWLRGFADMATRARSLAAFYGGPVWAEHGPAANATMLDSDNVLLLRPARPDSGFAPPLSTASAGVYTATICAVSTPDFGAFFAESVSRQLDQPPLACFETLAAENNFPRLPVREGERVFAWFSRFSDEESAREQGWRERVDFGDTLDAEPETLVLDPTAGSALR
;
A
#
# COMPACT_ATOMS: atom_id res chain seq x y z
N MET A 1 14.18 -10.29 -4.22
CA MET A 1 13.13 -10.73 -5.16
C MET A 1 12.41 -9.47 -5.63
N ASN A 2 12.32 -9.22 -6.93
CA ASN A 2 11.58 -8.08 -7.46
C ASN A 2 10.09 -8.44 -7.56
N LEU A 3 9.19 -7.56 -7.12
CA LEU A 3 7.74 -7.77 -7.14
C LEU A 3 7.12 -6.76 -8.12
N PRO A 4 6.97 -7.12 -9.40
CA PRO A 4 6.51 -6.18 -10.43
C PRO A 4 5.02 -5.87 -10.35
N VAL A 5 4.25 -6.63 -9.56
CA VAL A 5 2.83 -6.39 -9.32
C VAL A 5 2.64 -6.18 -7.83
N VAL A 6 2.09 -5.04 -7.44
CA VAL A 6 1.82 -4.66 -6.06
C VAL A 6 0.37 -4.20 -5.96
N GLU A 7 -0.30 -4.58 -4.88
CA GLU A 7 -1.58 -4.00 -4.50
C GLU A 7 -1.37 -3.12 -3.28
N LEU A 8 -1.77 -1.85 -3.36
CA LEU A 8 -1.99 -0.98 -2.20
C LEU A 8 -3.47 -1.00 -1.88
N ARG A 9 -3.83 -1.52 -0.71
CA ARG A 9 -5.21 -1.78 -0.28
C ARG A 9 -5.55 -0.89 0.90
N GLN A 10 -6.69 -0.23 0.82
CA GLN A 10 -7.18 0.69 1.84
C GLN A 10 -8.61 0.26 2.20
N TYR A 11 -8.81 -0.24 3.40
CA TYR A 11 -10.11 -0.76 3.83
C TYR A 11 -10.82 0.26 4.71
N THR A 12 -12.10 0.43 4.48
CA THR A 12 -13.01 1.14 5.39
C THR A 12 -13.65 0.12 6.32
N LEU A 13 -13.44 0.29 7.61
CA LEU A 13 -13.88 -0.62 8.64
C LEU A 13 -15.09 -0.08 9.38
N ARG A 14 -15.73 -0.96 10.12
CA ARG A 14 -16.78 -0.57 11.07
C ARG A 14 -16.14 0.14 12.27
N PRO A 15 -16.82 1.16 12.85
CA PRO A 15 -16.35 1.89 14.03
C PRO A 15 -15.81 0.99 15.14
N GLY A 16 -14.54 1.21 15.50
CA GLY A 16 -13.87 0.51 16.61
C GLY A 16 -13.51 -0.96 16.35
N ARG A 17 -13.59 -1.42 15.10
CA ARG A 17 -13.29 -2.83 14.72
C ARG A 17 -11.92 -2.99 14.06
N ARG A 18 -11.15 -1.91 13.92
CA ARG A 18 -9.81 -1.94 13.29
C ARG A 18 -8.85 -2.89 13.96
N ASP A 19 -8.66 -2.78 15.27
CA ASP A 19 -7.66 -3.60 15.95
C ASP A 19 -8.01 -5.09 15.95
N GLU A 20 -9.31 -5.43 15.95
CA GLU A 20 -9.76 -6.82 15.76
C GLU A 20 -9.33 -7.37 14.39
N LEU A 21 -9.49 -6.58 13.32
CA LEU A 21 -9.01 -6.98 11.99
C LEU A 21 -7.49 -7.09 11.96
N VAL A 22 -6.77 -6.13 12.55
CA VAL A 22 -5.30 -6.13 12.60
C VAL A 22 -4.78 -7.38 13.30
N GLU A 23 -5.31 -7.72 14.47
CA GLU A 23 -4.91 -8.91 15.22
C GLU A 23 -5.16 -10.21 14.44
N LEU A 24 -6.32 -10.31 13.78
CA LEU A 24 -6.64 -11.46 12.93
C LEU A 24 -5.71 -11.53 11.71
N PHE A 25 -5.46 -10.39 11.08
CA PHE A 25 -4.64 -10.29 9.88
C PHE A 25 -3.18 -10.68 10.17
N ASP A 26 -2.59 -10.11 11.23
CA ASP A 26 -1.22 -10.39 11.65
C ASP A 26 -1.03 -11.88 12.01
N ARG A 27 -2.01 -12.48 12.67
CA ARG A 27 -1.93 -13.87 13.14
C ARG A 27 -2.15 -14.88 12.02
N GLU A 28 -3.19 -14.70 11.21
CA GLU A 28 -3.66 -15.74 10.28
C GLU A 28 -3.38 -15.42 8.81
N PHE A 29 -3.49 -14.15 8.40
CA PHE A 29 -3.49 -13.80 6.99
C PHE A 29 -2.12 -13.45 6.42
N VAL A 30 -1.17 -12.99 7.22
CA VAL A 30 0.20 -12.77 6.74
C VAL A 30 0.79 -14.10 6.27
N THR A 31 0.97 -15.05 7.18
CA THR A 31 1.55 -16.37 6.87
C THR A 31 0.68 -17.15 5.88
N GLY A 32 -0.65 -17.08 6.01
CA GLY A 32 -1.57 -17.77 5.10
C GLY A 32 -1.47 -17.28 3.65
N GLN A 33 -1.30 -15.97 3.43
CA GLN A 33 -1.08 -15.43 2.09
C GLN A 33 0.31 -15.78 1.55
N GLU A 34 1.35 -15.69 2.40
CA GLU A 34 2.71 -16.04 1.99
C GLU A 34 2.85 -17.51 1.60
N ALA A 35 2.16 -18.42 2.30
CA ALA A 35 2.09 -19.84 1.94
C ALA A 35 1.46 -20.09 0.56
N CYS A 36 0.65 -19.15 0.06
CA CYS A 36 0.05 -19.18 -1.27
C CYS A 36 0.91 -18.49 -2.35
N GLY A 37 2.13 -18.06 -2.02
CA GLY A 37 3.07 -17.43 -2.96
C GLY A 37 2.91 -15.91 -3.12
N MET A 38 2.15 -15.26 -2.24
CA MET A 38 2.09 -13.80 -2.15
C MET A 38 3.21 -13.28 -1.24
N ARG A 39 3.48 -11.99 -1.28
CA ARG A 39 4.33 -11.33 -0.28
C ARG A 39 3.56 -10.20 0.38
N VAL A 40 3.31 -10.28 1.68
CA VAL A 40 2.81 -9.12 2.43
C VAL A 40 3.98 -8.17 2.68
N LEU A 41 3.89 -6.96 2.14
CA LEU A 41 4.98 -5.98 2.16
C LEU A 41 4.93 -5.10 3.40
N GLY A 42 3.73 -4.85 3.90
CA GLY A 42 3.50 -4.14 5.15
C GLY A 42 2.01 -3.89 5.35
N GLN A 43 1.64 -3.66 6.60
CA GLN A 43 0.28 -3.39 7.00
C GLN A 43 0.32 -2.38 8.15
N PHE A 44 -0.68 -1.50 8.18
CA PHE A 44 -0.60 -0.25 8.94
C PHE A 44 -1.96 0.15 9.50
N ARG A 45 -1.91 0.83 10.64
CA ARG A 45 -2.98 1.68 11.14
C ARG A 45 -2.82 3.06 10.50
N ASP A 46 -3.92 3.65 10.05
CA ASP A 46 -3.95 5.07 9.74
C ASP A 46 -4.06 5.87 11.05
N ALA A 47 -3.15 6.83 11.26
CA ALA A 47 -3.13 7.65 12.47
C ALA A 47 -4.28 8.67 12.50
N ASP A 48 -4.80 9.05 11.33
CA ASP A 48 -5.86 10.06 11.17
C ASP A 48 -7.26 9.46 11.03
N ASP A 49 -7.33 8.17 10.70
CA ASP A 49 -8.58 7.45 10.49
C ASP A 49 -8.61 6.14 11.32
N PRO A 50 -9.28 6.14 12.49
CA PRO A 50 -9.34 4.97 13.36
C PRO A 50 -10.08 3.78 12.72
N ASP A 51 -10.84 4.03 11.66
CA ASP A 51 -11.61 3.03 10.94
C ASP A 51 -10.99 2.66 9.59
N ARG A 52 -9.74 3.07 9.32
CA ARG A 52 -8.99 2.67 8.13
C ARG A 52 -7.88 1.67 8.43
N PHE A 53 -7.77 0.64 7.59
CA PHE A 53 -6.65 -0.29 7.58
C PHE A 53 -5.98 -0.32 6.21
N VAL A 54 -4.67 -0.03 6.18
CA VAL A 54 -3.90 0.11 4.94
C VAL A 54 -2.84 -0.97 4.87
N TRP A 55 -2.70 -1.64 3.74
CA TRP A 55 -1.69 -2.68 3.59
C TRP A 55 -1.27 -2.89 2.14
N LEU A 56 -0.10 -3.50 1.97
CA LEU A 56 0.49 -3.82 0.68
C LEU A 56 0.77 -5.30 0.55
N ARG A 57 0.51 -5.84 -0.63
CA ARG A 57 1.04 -7.15 -1.04
C ARG A 57 1.60 -7.12 -2.44
N GLY A 58 2.62 -7.94 -2.68
CA GLY A 58 3.24 -8.10 -3.99
C GLY A 58 3.11 -9.51 -4.55
N PHE A 59 3.24 -9.60 -5.86
CA PHE A 59 3.20 -10.81 -6.65
C PHE A 59 4.34 -10.81 -7.68
N ALA A 60 4.78 -11.99 -8.08
CA ALA A 60 5.83 -12.16 -9.09
C ALA A 60 5.37 -11.70 -10.50
N ASP A 61 4.08 -11.82 -10.80
CA ASP A 61 3.45 -11.42 -12.06
C ASP A 61 1.91 -11.51 -11.93
N MET A 62 1.18 -11.05 -12.95
CA MET A 62 -0.28 -11.09 -12.97
C MET A 62 -0.84 -12.52 -12.95
N ALA A 63 -0.24 -13.49 -13.67
CA ALA A 63 -0.74 -14.86 -13.67
C ALA A 63 -0.57 -15.50 -12.28
N THR A 64 0.55 -15.23 -11.60
CA THR A 64 0.82 -15.62 -10.22
C THR A 64 -0.19 -14.97 -9.27
N ARG A 65 -0.50 -13.68 -9.45
CA ARG A 65 -1.57 -13.00 -8.72
C ARG A 65 -2.89 -13.79 -8.76
N ALA A 66 -3.41 -14.09 -9.94
CA ALA A 66 -4.69 -14.81 -10.06
C ALA A 66 -4.66 -16.18 -9.37
N ARG A 67 -3.59 -16.96 -9.56
CA ARG A 67 -3.44 -18.30 -8.93
C ARG A 67 -3.36 -18.21 -7.41
N SER A 68 -2.52 -17.31 -6.88
CA SER A 68 -2.33 -17.15 -5.44
C SER A 68 -3.58 -16.64 -4.74
N LEU A 69 -4.30 -15.70 -5.36
CA LEU A 69 -5.59 -15.23 -4.85
C LEU A 69 -6.64 -16.34 -4.86
N ALA A 70 -6.72 -17.13 -5.94
CA ALA A 70 -7.63 -18.26 -5.99
C ALA A 70 -7.33 -19.29 -4.89
N ALA A 71 -6.05 -19.60 -4.66
CA ALA A 71 -5.61 -20.53 -3.63
C ALA A 71 -5.93 -20.03 -2.21
N PHE A 72 -5.67 -18.76 -1.90
CA PHE A 72 -5.92 -18.20 -0.58
C PHE A 72 -7.42 -18.05 -0.29
N TYR A 73 -8.17 -17.37 -1.16
CA TYR A 73 -9.60 -17.11 -0.95
C TYR A 73 -10.49 -18.34 -1.17
N GLY A 74 -9.98 -19.39 -1.82
CA GLY A 74 -10.63 -20.70 -1.90
C GLY A 74 -10.09 -21.70 -0.87
N GLY A 75 -9.12 -21.31 -0.04
CA GLY A 75 -8.39 -22.18 0.87
C GLY A 75 -8.96 -22.22 2.29
N PRO A 76 -8.43 -23.13 3.13
CA PRO A 76 -8.95 -23.36 4.48
C PRO A 76 -8.78 -22.15 5.40
N VAL A 77 -7.66 -21.40 5.30
CA VAL A 77 -7.40 -20.21 6.12
C VAL A 77 -8.50 -19.16 5.93
N TRP A 78 -8.86 -18.87 4.67
CA TRP A 78 -9.94 -17.93 4.39
C TRP A 78 -11.31 -18.50 4.73
N ALA A 79 -11.54 -19.80 4.52
CA ALA A 79 -12.80 -20.44 4.90
C ALA A 79 -13.06 -20.35 6.41
N GLU A 80 -12.03 -20.51 7.24
CA GLU A 80 -12.11 -20.44 8.69
C GLU A 80 -12.22 -19.01 9.22
N HIS A 81 -11.37 -18.10 8.74
CA HIS A 81 -11.22 -16.77 9.33
C HIS A 81 -11.85 -15.63 8.52
N GLY A 82 -12.15 -15.86 7.24
CA GLY A 82 -12.76 -14.87 6.34
C GLY A 82 -14.08 -14.29 6.84
N PRO A 83 -15.02 -15.06 7.43
CA PRO A 83 -16.24 -14.51 7.99
C PRO A 83 -15.99 -13.48 9.10
N ALA A 84 -15.03 -13.74 10.00
CA ALA A 84 -14.66 -12.82 11.07
C ALA A 84 -14.02 -11.54 10.51
N ALA A 85 -13.15 -11.66 9.51
CA ALA A 85 -12.58 -10.51 8.81
C ALA A 85 -13.66 -9.67 8.11
N ASN A 86 -14.57 -10.31 7.36
CA ASN A 86 -15.64 -9.60 6.66
C ASN A 86 -16.58 -8.86 7.61
N ALA A 87 -16.80 -9.40 8.82
CA ALA A 87 -17.63 -8.75 9.82
C ALA A 87 -17.06 -7.40 10.30
N THR A 88 -15.75 -7.15 10.18
CA THR A 88 -15.12 -5.87 10.56
C THR A 88 -15.15 -4.82 9.44
N MET A 89 -15.37 -5.22 8.19
CA MET A 89 -15.24 -4.34 7.02
C MET A 89 -16.59 -3.76 6.57
N LEU A 90 -16.56 -2.50 6.12
CA LEU A 90 -17.63 -1.86 5.35
C LEU A 90 -17.30 -1.87 3.86
N ASP A 91 -16.05 -1.57 3.52
CA ASP A 91 -15.54 -1.59 2.15
C ASP A 91 -14.11 -2.11 2.11
N SER A 92 -13.81 -2.91 1.08
CA SER A 92 -12.48 -3.48 0.82
C SER A 92 -11.99 -3.25 -0.61
N ASP A 93 -12.71 -2.44 -1.38
CA ASP A 93 -12.58 -2.34 -2.83
C ASP A 93 -11.67 -1.18 -3.27
N ASN A 94 -11.30 -0.28 -2.35
CA ASN A 94 -10.27 0.74 -2.58
C ASN A 94 -8.87 0.10 -2.66
N VAL A 95 -8.56 -0.41 -3.85
CA VAL A 95 -7.33 -1.14 -4.17
C VAL A 95 -6.69 -0.55 -5.41
N LEU A 96 -5.44 -0.13 -5.29
CA LEU A 96 -4.63 0.32 -6.41
C LEU A 96 -3.74 -0.83 -6.89
N LEU A 97 -3.78 -1.11 -8.20
CA LEU A 97 -2.89 -2.07 -8.85
C LEU A 97 -1.65 -1.33 -9.39
N LEU A 98 -0.49 -1.65 -8.83
CA LEU A 98 0.73 -0.87 -8.96
C LEU A 98 1.90 -1.73 -9.44
N ARG A 99 2.94 -1.05 -9.91
CA ARG A 99 4.28 -1.59 -10.16
C ARG A 99 5.33 -0.62 -9.61
N PRO A 100 6.55 -1.08 -9.28
CA PRO A 100 7.65 -0.17 -8.99
C PRO A 100 7.85 0.84 -10.13
N ALA A 101 7.98 2.12 -9.80
CA ALA A 101 8.25 3.19 -10.79
C ALA A 101 9.59 3.01 -11.51
N ARG A 102 10.57 2.38 -10.84
CA ARG A 102 11.85 1.94 -11.39
C ARG A 102 12.16 0.53 -10.87
N PRO A 103 13.05 -0.25 -11.52
CA PRO A 103 13.39 -1.61 -11.10
C PRO A 103 13.86 -1.74 -9.64
N ASP A 104 14.40 -0.66 -9.06
CA ASP A 104 14.95 -0.58 -7.71
C ASP A 104 14.12 0.30 -6.76
N SER A 105 12.95 0.80 -7.19
CA SER A 105 12.12 1.69 -6.38
C SER A 105 11.04 0.96 -5.58
N GLY A 106 10.99 -0.37 -5.60
CA GLY A 106 10.13 -1.13 -4.70
C GLY A 106 10.72 -1.22 -3.30
N PHE A 107 9.93 -1.70 -2.34
CA PHE A 107 10.45 -2.06 -1.01
C PHE A 107 11.57 -3.11 -1.13
N ALA A 108 12.80 -2.74 -0.75
CA ALA A 108 13.97 -3.60 -0.84
C ALA A 108 14.09 -4.53 0.39
N PRO A 109 14.15 -5.86 0.22
CA PRO A 109 14.43 -6.77 1.32
C PRO A 109 15.94 -6.85 1.64
N PRO A 110 16.34 -7.06 2.92
CA PRO A 110 15.47 -7.07 4.09
C PRO A 110 15.04 -5.66 4.45
N LEU A 111 13.74 -5.48 4.65
CA LEU A 111 13.17 -4.27 5.23
C LEU A 111 13.74 -4.19 6.66
N SER A 112 14.74 -3.34 6.85
CA SER A 112 15.56 -3.31 8.06
C SER A 112 14.74 -2.90 9.27
N THR A 113 14.68 -3.79 10.26
CA THR A 113 14.02 -3.66 11.58
C THR A 113 14.74 -2.69 12.53
N ALA A 114 15.61 -1.81 12.02
CA ALA A 114 16.57 -1.07 12.82
C ALA A 114 16.03 0.23 13.44
N SER A 115 14.85 0.68 13.06
CA SER A 115 14.14 1.72 13.81
C SER A 115 12.64 1.62 13.56
N ALA A 116 11.90 1.37 14.63
CA ALA A 116 10.47 1.67 14.67
C ALA A 116 10.26 3.11 14.17
N GLY A 117 9.28 3.31 13.31
CA GLY A 117 9.02 4.60 12.70
C GLY A 117 7.66 4.65 12.05
N VAL A 118 7.18 5.86 11.90
CA VAL A 118 5.91 6.17 11.22
C VAL A 118 6.21 6.32 9.73
N TYR A 119 5.31 5.80 8.90
CA TYR A 119 5.41 5.91 7.45
C TYR A 119 4.45 6.99 6.96
N THR A 120 4.81 7.64 5.87
CA THR A 120 3.81 8.31 5.05
C THR A 120 3.62 7.58 3.75
N ALA A 121 2.37 7.44 3.32
CA ALA A 121 2.03 7.02 1.97
C ALA A 121 1.40 8.22 1.27
N THR A 122 2.10 8.82 0.31
CA THR A 122 1.51 9.88 -0.52
C THR A 122 1.07 9.30 -1.84
N ILE A 123 -0.17 9.56 -2.22
CA ILE A 123 -0.83 9.06 -3.43
C ILE A 123 -1.26 10.28 -4.25
N CYS A 124 -0.69 10.41 -5.44
CA CYS A 124 -1.05 11.42 -6.42
C CYS A 124 -1.90 10.78 -7.51
N ALA A 125 -3.09 11.30 -7.78
CA ALA A 125 -3.80 11.05 -9.05
C ALA A 125 -3.13 11.89 -10.14
N VAL A 126 -2.62 11.25 -11.19
CA VAL A 126 -1.72 11.88 -12.16
C VAL A 126 -2.29 11.84 -13.58
N SER A 127 -2.16 12.96 -14.29
CA SER A 127 -2.72 13.13 -15.63
C SER A 127 -1.87 12.45 -16.72
N THR A 128 -0.60 12.15 -16.42
CA THR A 128 0.39 11.64 -17.39
C THR A 128 1.16 10.42 -16.85
N PRO A 129 1.51 9.44 -17.72
CA PRO A 129 2.39 8.34 -17.33
C PRO A 129 3.84 8.79 -17.01
N ASP A 130 4.26 9.97 -17.46
CA ASP A 130 5.64 10.45 -17.27
C ASP A 130 5.88 11.10 -15.89
N PHE A 131 4.89 11.02 -14.99
CA PHE A 131 5.00 11.60 -13.64
C PHE A 131 6.21 11.07 -12.86
N GLY A 132 6.65 9.83 -13.10
CA GLY A 132 7.86 9.29 -12.46
C GLY A 132 9.14 10.08 -12.76
N ALA A 133 9.28 10.63 -13.96
CA ALA A 133 10.41 11.49 -14.33
C ALA A 133 10.32 12.85 -13.62
N PHE A 134 9.13 13.48 -13.65
CA PHE A 134 8.86 14.70 -12.90
C PHE A 134 9.11 14.52 -11.39
N PHE A 135 8.68 13.39 -10.81
CA PHE A 135 8.92 13.06 -9.42
C PHE A 135 10.43 13.02 -9.11
N ALA A 136 11.23 12.34 -9.94
CA ALA A 136 12.67 12.22 -9.71
C ALA A 136 13.43 13.54 -9.87
N GLU A 137 12.98 14.43 -10.76
CA GLU A 137 13.64 15.70 -11.06
C GLU A 137 13.21 16.85 -10.14
N SER A 138 11.95 16.83 -9.70
CA SER A 138 11.33 17.90 -8.93
C SER A 138 10.98 17.45 -7.51
N VAL A 139 10.00 16.56 -7.36
CA VAL A 139 9.41 16.23 -6.04
C VAL A 139 10.43 15.61 -5.10
N SER A 140 11.17 14.58 -5.53
CA SER A 140 12.07 13.81 -4.68
C SER A 140 13.22 14.64 -4.09
N ARG A 141 13.58 15.76 -4.73
CA ARG A 141 14.63 16.66 -4.25
C ARG A 141 14.16 17.58 -3.13
N GLN A 142 12.85 17.66 -2.91
CA GLN A 142 12.21 18.58 -1.98
C GLN A 142 11.57 17.86 -0.79
N LEU A 143 11.59 16.52 -0.79
CA LEU A 143 11.11 15.69 0.30
C LEU A 143 12.03 15.83 1.52
N ASP A 144 11.43 15.95 2.70
CA ASP A 144 12.14 16.00 3.97
C ASP A 144 12.81 14.65 4.30
N GLN A 145 12.24 13.55 3.79
CA GLN A 145 12.79 12.20 3.90
C GLN A 145 12.82 11.53 2.52
N PRO A 146 13.93 10.87 2.14
CA PRO A 146 14.01 10.17 0.87
C PRO A 146 12.96 9.05 0.82
N PRO A 147 12.34 8.80 -0.35
CA PRO A 147 11.36 7.75 -0.48
C PRO A 147 12.04 6.38 -0.36
N LEU A 148 11.46 5.51 0.47
CA LEU A 148 11.84 4.10 0.62
C LEU A 148 11.27 3.24 -0.51
N ALA A 149 10.12 3.62 -1.05
CA ALA A 149 9.53 2.99 -2.21
C ALA A 149 8.72 4.01 -3.03
N CYS A 150 8.73 3.83 -4.35
CA CYS A 150 7.91 4.56 -5.30
C CYS A 150 7.25 3.58 -6.26
N PHE A 151 5.96 3.76 -6.47
CA PHE A 151 5.11 2.94 -7.29
C PHE A 151 4.30 3.81 -8.25
N GLU A 152 3.97 3.24 -9.39
CA GLU A 152 3.06 3.83 -10.37
C GLU A 152 2.03 2.80 -10.79
N THR A 153 0.94 3.26 -11.41
CA THR A 153 -0.12 2.37 -11.87
C THR A 153 0.41 1.30 -12.81
N LEU A 154 0.06 0.05 -12.54
CA LEU A 154 0.23 -1.04 -13.48
C LEU A 154 -0.98 -1.06 -14.41
N ALA A 155 -0.77 -0.70 -15.68
CA ALA A 155 -1.79 -0.78 -16.72
C ALA A 155 -2.04 -2.24 -17.14
N ALA A 156 -2.75 -2.98 -16.29
CA ALA A 156 -3.20 -4.35 -16.53
C ALA A 156 -4.65 -4.51 -16.04
N GLU A 157 -5.44 -5.30 -16.77
CA GLU A 157 -6.82 -5.61 -16.38
C GLU A 157 -6.86 -6.44 -15.09
N ASN A 158 -7.91 -6.26 -14.30
CA ASN A 158 -8.13 -7.09 -13.12
C ASN A 158 -8.42 -8.56 -13.48
N ASN A 159 -7.42 -9.42 -13.30
CA ASN A 159 -7.56 -10.85 -13.56
C ASN A 159 -8.13 -11.68 -12.40
N PHE A 160 -8.70 -11.02 -11.38
CA PHE A 160 -9.42 -11.69 -10.28
C PHE A 160 -10.67 -10.90 -9.88
N PRO A 161 -11.78 -11.03 -10.64
CA PRO A 161 -12.96 -10.15 -10.49
C PRO A 161 -13.65 -10.17 -9.12
N ARG A 162 -13.44 -11.22 -8.32
CA ARG A 162 -13.99 -11.31 -6.95
C ARG A 162 -13.37 -10.29 -5.99
N LEU A 163 -12.23 -9.69 -6.35
CA LEU A 163 -11.62 -8.59 -5.63
C LEU A 163 -11.46 -7.42 -6.60
N PRO A 164 -12.38 -6.45 -6.55
CA PRO A 164 -12.28 -5.24 -7.35
C PRO A 164 -10.95 -4.53 -7.09
N VAL A 165 -10.48 -3.86 -8.14
CA VAL A 165 -9.40 -2.87 -8.07
C VAL A 165 -9.91 -1.63 -8.78
N ARG A 166 -9.38 -0.48 -8.39
CA ARG A 166 -9.66 0.78 -9.05
C ARG A 166 -9.07 0.75 -10.46
N GLU A 167 -9.93 0.93 -11.45
CA GLU A 167 -9.59 0.92 -12.88
C GLU A 167 -9.90 2.29 -13.50
N GLY A 168 -9.22 2.62 -14.59
CA GLY A 168 -9.48 3.85 -15.35
C GLY A 168 -8.79 5.11 -14.80
N GLU A 169 -8.05 5.00 -13.70
CA GLU A 169 -7.25 6.09 -13.15
C GLU A 169 -5.75 5.78 -13.20
N ARG A 170 -4.95 6.84 -13.09
CA ARG A 170 -3.50 6.74 -12.95
C ARG A 170 -3.09 7.40 -11.65
N VAL A 171 -2.26 6.69 -10.91
CA VAL A 171 -1.66 7.15 -9.68
C VAL A 171 -0.15 6.95 -9.68
N PHE A 172 0.53 7.84 -8.97
CA PHE A 172 1.90 7.66 -8.50
C PHE A 172 1.89 7.73 -6.98
N ALA A 173 2.51 6.75 -6.33
CA ALA A 173 2.55 6.66 -4.87
C ALA A 173 3.97 6.48 -4.37
N TRP A 174 4.33 7.13 -3.27
CA TRP A 174 5.60 6.88 -2.59
C TRP A 174 5.45 6.74 -1.09
N PHE A 175 6.42 6.07 -0.50
CA PHE A 175 6.50 5.80 0.92
C PHE A 175 7.77 6.40 1.48
N SER A 176 7.66 7.21 2.53
CA SER A 176 8.79 7.74 3.29
C SER A 176 8.65 7.34 4.77
N ARG A 177 9.76 7.27 5.50
CA ARG A 177 9.77 6.90 6.93
C ARG A 177 10.28 8.05 7.78
N PHE A 178 9.62 8.26 8.90
CA PHE A 178 9.87 9.30 9.90
C PHE A 178 10.04 8.66 11.27
N SER A 179 10.64 9.39 12.21
CA SER A 179 10.81 8.95 13.61
C SER A 179 9.49 8.94 14.39
N ASP A 180 8.56 9.83 14.04
CA ASP A 180 7.33 10.12 14.78
C ASP A 180 6.28 10.74 13.85
N GLU A 181 5.03 10.78 14.33
CA GLU A 181 3.90 11.33 13.57
C GLU A 181 4.00 12.84 13.36
N GLU A 182 4.58 13.60 14.30
CA GLU A 182 4.71 15.06 14.20
C GLU A 182 5.58 15.42 13.00
N SER A 183 6.77 14.82 12.91
CA SER A 183 7.68 14.97 11.77
C SER A 183 7.06 14.49 10.44
N ALA A 184 6.22 13.46 10.50
CA ALA A 184 5.47 12.98 9.33
C ALA A 184 4.38 13.97 8.87
N ARG A 185 3.82 14.78 9.77
CA ARG A 185 2.75 15.75 9.47
C ARG A 185 3.30 17.09 9.01
N GLU A 186 4.41 17.54 9.60
CA GLU A 186 5.05 18.83 9.30
C GLU A 186 5.87 18.83 8.00
N GLN A 187 5.58 17.91 7.09
CA GLN A 187 6.21 17.83 5.78
C GLN A 187 5.92 19.09 4.95
N GLY A 188 6.94 19.90 4.69
CA GLY A 188 6.81 21.14 3.91
C GLY A 188 6.95 20.95 2.40
N TRP A 189 7.16 19.72 1.90
CA TRP A 189 7.48 19.49 0.48
C TRP A 189 6.35 19.95 -0.45
N ARG A 190 5.08 19.84 -0.02
CA ARG A 190 3.91 20.24 -0.82
C ARG A 190 3.94 21.71 -1.23
N GLU A 191 4.38 22.58 -0.31
CA GLU A 191 4.45 24.02 -0.56
C GLU A 191 5.63 24.42 -1.45
N ARG A 192 6.64 23.54 -1.54
CA ARG A 192 7.87 23.80 -2.31
C ARG A 192 7.74 23.31 -3.76
N VAL A 193 6.90 22.30 -4.01
CA VAL A 193 6.73 21.68 -5.34
C VAL A 193 5.67 22.41 -6.16
N ASP A 194 6.06 22.89 -7.33
CA ASP A 194 5.11 23.30 -8.37
C ASP A 194 4.69 22.08 -9.19
N PHE A 195 3.44 21.67 -9.03
CA PHE A 195 2.85 20.54 -9.74
C PHE A 195 2.32 20.91 -11.13
N GLY A 196 2.13 22.20 -11.44
CA GLY A 196 1.44 22.64 -12.66
C GLY A 196 0.15 21.85 -12.90
N ASP A 197 -0.01 21.35 -14.14
CA ASP A 197 -1.16 20.53 -14.57
C ASP A 197 -0.87 19.02 -14.54
N THR A 198 0.06 18.56 -13.69
CA THR A 198 0.45 17.13 -13.64
C THR A 198 -0.47 16.24 -12.81
N LEU A 199 -1.32 16.85 -11.98
CA LEU A 199 -2.21 16.17 -11.05
C LEU A 199 -3.68 16.34 -11.44
N ASP A 200 -4.45 15.26 -11.33
CA ASP A 200 -5.91 15.29 -11.54
C ASP A 200 -6.68 15.67 -10.25
N ALA A 201 -6.02 15.57 -9.08
CA ALA A 201 -6.57 15.89 -7.78
C ALA A 201 -5.45 16.24 -6.77
N GLU A 202 -5.84 16.79 -5.62
CA GLU A 202 -4.91 17.04 -4.53
C GLU A 202 -4.25 15.73 -4.03
N PRO A 203 -2.93 15.71 -3.78
CA PRO A 203 -2.27 14.52 -3.25
C PRO A 203 -2.81 14.12 -1.87
N GLU A 204 -3.25 12.87 -1.73
CA GLU A 204 -3.59 12.27 -0.45
C GLU A 204 -2.30 11.84 0.26
N THR A 205 -2.07 12.23 1.52
CA THR A 205 -1.02 11.63 2.36
C THR A 205 -1.65 10.99 3.57
N LEU A 206 -1.31 9.72 3.78
CA LEU A 206 -1.67 8.96 4.97
C LEU A 206 -0.47 8.92 5.91
N VAL A 207 -0.72 9.06 7.22
CA VAL A 207 0.27 8.83 8.28
C VAL A 207 0.01 7.44 8.84
N LEU A 208 0.97 6.54 8.69
CA LEU A 208 0.80 5.10 8.81
C LEU A 208 1.71 4.51 9.88
N ASP A 209 1.11 3.92 10.91
CA ASP A 209 1.82 3.19 11.97
C ASP A 209 1.84 1.68 11.65
N PRO A 210 3.01 1.06 11.44
CA PRO A 210 3.12 -0.37 11.15
C PRO A 210 2.50 -1.24 12.25
N THR A 211 1.73 -2.27 11.87
CA THR A 211 1.23 -3.23 12.85
C THR A 211 2.35 -4.12 13.41
N ALA A 212 2.02 -4.94 14.42
CA ALA A 212 3.00 -5.79 15.07
C ALA A 212 3.59 -6.86 14.13
N GLY A 213 2.77 -7.39 13.21
CA GLY A 213 3.20 -8.35 12.19
C GLY A 213 3.76 -7.73 10.91
N SER A 214 3.92 -6.41 10.84
CA SER A 214 4.37 -5.73 9.62
C SER A 214 5.86 -5.95 9.37
N ALA A 215 6.20 -6.31 8.13
CA ALA A 215 7.60 -6.45 7.71
C ALA A 215 8.37 -5.11 7.67
N LEU A 216 7.66 -3.98 7.82
CA LEU A 216 8.19 -2.62 7.81
C LEU A 216 8.36 -2.00 9.21
N ARG A 217 8.18 -2.78 10.26
CA ARG A 217 8.35 -2.32 11.65
C ARG A 217 9.80 -2.04 12.02
#